data_AF-A0ABD6TE00-F1
#
_entry.id   AF-A0ABD6TE00-F1
#
_cell.length_a   1.000
_cell.length_b   1.000
_cell.length_c   1.000
_cell.angle_alpha   90.00
_cell.angle_beta   90.00
_cell.angle_gamma   90.00
#
_symmetry.space_group_name_H-M   'P 1'
#
loop_
_entity.id
_entity.type
_entity.pdbx_description
1 polymer ?
#
loop_
_entity_poly.entity_id
_entity_poly.type
_entity_poly.pdbx_seq_one_letter_code
_entity_poly.pdbx_strand_id
1 'polypeptide(L)'
;MTMLLSQKYEIFPTKEQKEMLERWLQYCRQTYNSALLDKQRKYKEHQQLYTRSDMQKQQVIDKKRYPFLKAVPSQPLQEVFLRLKKAYDGFLSGDTNYPKLKTYKDYNSLTFPQFGFKSNGKHRFAMSFADNGNLYNKQLGEIEIHLHRPIEGTIKQLILKRQSKRWYAI
;
A
#
# COMPACT_ATOMS: atom_id res chain seq x y z
N MET A 1 27.34 -4.30 0.56
CA MET A 1 26.07 -3.57 0.37
C MET A 1 25.27 -4.28 -0.71
N THR A 2 24.06 -4.77 -0.42
CA THR A 2 23.19 -5.32 -1.48
C THR A 2 22.53 -4.16 -2.21
N MET A 3 22.80 -3.99 -3.51
CA MET A 3 22.10 -2.96 -4.29
C MET A 3 20.60 -3.29 -4.37
N LEU A 4 19.76 -2.28 -4.18
CA LEU A 4 18.32 -2.38 -4.42
C LEU A 4 18.05 -1.87 -5.84
N LEU A 5 17.53 -2.75 -6.70
CA LEU A 5 17.07 -2.38 -8.02
C LEU A 5 15.55 -2.18 -8.00
N SER A 6 15.05 -1.16 -8.70
CA SER A 6 13.61 -0.97 -8.92
C SER A 6 13.31 -1.16 -10.40
N GLN A 7 12.40 -2.09 -10.71
CA GLN A 7 12.00 -2.44 -12.07
C GLN A 7 10.52 -2.12 -12.25
N LYS A 8 10.16 -1.47 -13.35
CA LYS A 8 8.77 -1.05 -13.62
C LYS A 8 8.22 -1.79 -14.83
N TYR A 9 7.08 -2.44 -14.63
CA TYR A 9 6.36 -3.24 -15.63
C TYR A 9 4.91 -2.76 -15.75
N GLU A 10 4.38 -2.68 -16.96
CA GLU A 10 2.95 -2.39 -17.17
C GLU A 10 2.13 -3.66 -16.87
N ILE A 11 1.00 -3.46 -16.20
CA ILE A 11 0.04 -4.52 -15.89
C ILE A 11 -1.31 -4.20 -16.54
N PHE A 12 -2.03 -5.24 -16.92
CA PHE A 12 -3.29 -5.13 -17.66
C PHE A 12 -4.44 -5.74 -16.85
N PRO A 13 -4.86 -5.09 -15.75
CA PRO A 13 -6.00 -5.57 -14.99
C PRO A 13 -7.29 -5.45 -15.82
N THR A 14 -8.19 -6.41 -15.64
CA THR A 14 -9.56 -6.36 -16.17
C THR A 14 -10.32 -5.17 -15.58
N LYS A 15 -11.52 -4.89 -16.11
CA LYS A 15 -12.35 -3.81 -15.61
C LYS A 15 -12.67 -3.99 -14.12
N GLU A 16 -13.07 -5.19 -13.72
CA GLU A 16 -13.44 -5.54 -12.35
C GLU A 16 -12.24 -5.44 -11.40
N GLN A 17 -11.06 -5.87 -11.86
CA GLN A 17 -9.81 -5.74 -11.12
C GLN A 17 -9.41 -4.28 -10.93
N LYS A 18 -9.55 -3.44 -11.97
CA LYS A 18 -9.32 -1.99 -11.89
C LYS A 18 -10.24 -1.34 -10.86
N GLU A 19 -11.53 -1.65 -10.89
CA GLU A 19 -12.51 -1.14 -9.93
C GLU A 19 -12.18 -1.57 -8.49
N MET A 20 -11.69 -2.80 -8.29
CA MET A 20 -11.24 -3.26 -6.97
C MET A 20 -9.96 -2.56 -6.50
N LEU A 21 -8.97 -2.42 -7.38
CA LEU A 21 -7.73 -1.69 -7.06
C LEU A 21 -8.00 -0.21 -6.73
N GLU A 22 -8.90 0.45 -7.46
CA GLU A 22 -9.34 1.82 -7.17
C GLU A 22 -10.05 1.90 -5.81
N ARG A 23 -10.91 0.94 -5.48
CA ARG A 23 -11.52 0.85 -4.14
C ARG A 23 -10.47 0.69 -3.05
N TRP A 24 -9.45 -0.14 -3.26
CA TRP A 24 -8.36 -0.30 -2.29
C TRP A 24 -7.55 0.98 -2.11
N LEU A 25 -7.22 1.69 -3.20
CA LEU A 25 -6.58 3.01 -3.13
C LEU A 25 -7.44 3.99 -2.33
N GLN A 26 -8.75 4.00 -2.57
CA GLN A 26 -9.70 4.87 -1.88
C GLN A 26 -9.74 4.60 -0.38
N TYR A 27 -9.81 3.32 0.03
CA TYR A 27 -9.80 2.95 1.43
C TYR A 27 -8.48 3.31 2.11
N CYS A 28 -7.35 3.05 1.45
CA CYS A 28 -6.04 3.46 1.98
C CYS A 28 -5.92 4.99 2.11
N ARG A 29 -6.43 5.75 1.15
CA ARG A 29 -6.48 7.22 1.19
C ARG A 29 -7.31 7.73 2.37
N GLN A 30 -8.50 7.15 2.57
CA GLN A 30 -9.38 7.49 3.71
C GLN A 30 -8.71 7.17 5.04
N THR A 31 -8.09 6.00 5.17
CA THR A 31 -7.31 5.62 6.36
C THR A 31 -6.17 6.61 6.62
N TYR A 32 -5.43 7.03 5.59
CA TYR A 32 -4.36 8.03 5.73
C TYR A 32 -4.91 9.35 6.28
N ASN A 33 -5.98 9.85 5.65
CA ASN A 33 -6.58 11.14 6.00
C ASN A 33 -7.16 11.12 7.42
N SER A 34 -7.87 10.05 7.80
CA SER A 34 -8.40 9.86 9.15
C SER A 34 -7.27 9.88 10.18
N ALA A 35 -6.20 9.11 9.95
CA ALA A 35 -5.08 9.03 10.88
C ALA A 35 -4.32 10.36 11.01
N LEU A 36 -4.19 11.12 9.91
CA LEU A 36 -3.62 12.47 9.95
C LEU A 36 -4.49 13.42 10.80
N LEU A 37 -5.81 13.41 10.61
CA LEU A 37 -6.74 14.23 11.40
C LEU A 37 -6.74 13.84 12.88
N ASP A 38 -6.73 12.54 13.19
CA ASP A 38 -6.65 12.06 14.57
C ASP A 38 -5.34 12.49 15.25
N LYS A 39 -4.22 12.43 14.51
CA LYS A 39 -2.92 12.91 14.99
C LYS A 39 -2.94 14.41 15.27
N GLN A 40 -3.50 15.20 14.37
CA GLN A 40 -3.65 16.65 14.54
C GLN A 40 -4.52 17.00 15.75
N ARG A 41 -5.68 16.33 15.90
CA ARG A 41 -6.60 16.55 17.01
C ARG A 41 -5.96 16.23 18.36
N LYS A 42 -5.36 15.04 18.49
CA LYS A 42 -4.69 14.61 19.74
C LYS A 42 -3.55 15.53 20.15
N TYR A 43 -2.79 16.04 19.19
CA TYR A 43 -1.73 16.99 19.46
C TYR A 43 -2.31 18.34 19.91
N LYS A 44 -3.35 18.85 19.23
CA LYS A 44 -4.00 20.12 19.58
C LYS A 44 -4.64 20.10 20.97
N GLU A 45 -5.34 19.03 21.33
CA GLU A 45 -6.13 18.93 22.56
C GLU A 45 -5.28 18.55 23.78
N HIS A 46 -4.28 17.68 23.60
CA HIS A 46 -3.58 17.05 24.72
C HIS A 46 -2.04 17.07 24.58
N GLN A 47 -1.48 17.70 23.54
CA GLN A 47 -0.05 17.64 23.22
C GLN A 47 0.49 16.21 23.12
N GLN A 48 -0.39 15.25 22.81
CA GLN A 48 -0.06 13.83 22.81
C GLN A 48 0.58 13.41 21.49
N LEU A 49 1.65 12.62 21.60
CA LEU A 49 2.24 11.93 20.46
C LEU A 49 1.32 10.78 20.04
N TYR A 50 0.83 10.83 18.80
CA TYR A 50 0.10 9.72 18.20
C TYR A 50 1.03 8.93 17.28
N THR A 51 1.48 7.76 17.75
CA THR A 51 2.53 6.97 17.10
C THR A 51 1.96 6.03 16.04
N ARG A 52 2.85 5.39 15.26
CA ARG A 52 2.47 4.33 14.31
C ARG A 52 1.74 3.18 15.01
N SER A 53 2.18 2.79 16.20
CA SER A 53 1.55 1.73 16.98
C SER A 53 0.13 2.11 17.37
N ASP A 54 -0.10 3.35 17.79
CA ASP A 54 -1.43 3.83 18.18
C ASP A 54 -2.41 3.88 16.99
N MET A 55 -1.91 4.28 15.81
CA MET A 55 -2.69 4.23 14.56
C MET A 55 -3.04 2.79 14.16
N GLN A 56 -2.13 1.85 14.35
CA GLN A 56 -2.40 0.42 14.09
C GLN A 56 -3.42 -0.16 15.07
N LYS A 57 -3.36 0.21 16.36
CA LYS A 57 -4.37 -0.17 17.36
C LYS A 57 -5.74 0.39 16.98
N GLN A 58 -5.81 1.67 16.59
CA GLN A 58 -7.06 2.28 16.12
C GLN A 58 -7.62 1.57 14.89
N GLN A 59 -6.77 1.18 13.93
CA GLN A 59 -7.20 0.43 12.75
C GLN A 59 -7.91 -0.90 13.08
N VAL A 60 -7.51 -1.58 14.17
CA VAL A 60 -8.19 -2.80 14.62
C VAL A 60 -9.62 -2.50 15.05
N ILE A 61 -9.85 -1.37 15.73
CA ILE A 61 -11.17 -0.89 16.12
C ILE A 61 -11.96 -0.49 14.87
N ASP A 62 -11.35 0.27 13.97
CA ASP A 62 -11.99 0.74 12.74
C ASP A 62 -12.42 -0.42 11.85
N LYS A 63 -11.63 -1.50 11.76
CA LYS A 63 -12.01 -2.72 11.00
C LYS A 63 -13.20 -3.47 11.61
N LYS A 64 -13.49 -3.30 12.90
CA LYS A 64 -14.71 -3.83 13.54
C LYS A 64 -15.92 -2.98 13.18
N ARG A 65 -15.76 -1.65 13.22
CA ARG A 65 -16.82 -0.68 12.91
C ARG A 65 -17.13 -0.58 11.41
N TYR A 66 -16.11 -0.73 10.56
CA TYR A 66 -16.16 -0.56 9.11
C TYR A 66 -15.66 -1.83 8.42
N PRO A 67 -16.52 -2.86 8.26
CA PRO A 67 -16.11 -4.16 7.73
C PRO A 67 -15.51 -4.10 6.31
N PHE A 68 -15.85 -3.09 5.51
CA PHE A 68 -15.29 -2.90 4.16
C PHE A 68 -13.76 -2.73 4.16
N LEU A 69 -13.15 -2.29 5.27
CA LEU A 69 -11.69 -2.22 5.41
C LEU A 69 -11.03 -3.61 5.40
N LYS A 70 -11.79 -4.69 5.63
CA LYS A 70 -11.30 -6.07 5.49
C LYS A 70 -11.20 -6.52 4.04
N ALA A 71 -11.80 -5.77 3.11
CA ALA A 71 -11.69 -6.05 1.68
C ALA A 71 -10.31 -5.70 1.10
N VAL A 72 -9.51 -4.87 1.79
CA VAL A 72 -8.14 -4.57 1.38
C VAL A 72 -7.19 -5.57 2.07
N PRO A 73 -6.16 -6.07 1.37
CA PRO A 73 -5.08 -6.80 2.02
C PRO A 73 -4.47 -5.98 3.17
N SER A 74 -4.07 -6.66 4.25
CA SER A 74 -3.56 -5.99 5.45
C SER A 74 -2.30 -5.17 5.20
N GLN A 75 -1.45 -5.61 4.26
CA GLN A 75 -0.17 -5.00 3.94
C GLN A 75 -0.31 -3.53 3.46
N PRO A 76 -1.04 -3.20 2.38
CA PRO A 76 -1.27 -1.81 1.97
C PRO A 76 -1.87 -0.92 3.07
N LEU A 77 -2.82 -1.47 3.85
CA LEU A 77 -3.45 -0.74 4.95
C LEU A 77 -2.49 -0.41 6.10
N GLN A 78 -1.52 -1.27 6.39
CA GLN A 78 -0.50 -1.00 7.40
C GLN A 78 0.56 -0.03 6.87
N GLU A 79 0.84 -0.08 5.57
CA GLU A 79 1.82 0.80 4.93
C GLU A 79 1.36 2.27 4.90
N VAL A 80 0.04 2.52 4.92
CA VAL A 80 -0.54 3.87 5.13
C VAL A 80 0.10 4.59 6.31
N PHE A 81 0.26 3.90 7.45
CA PHE A 81 0.81 4.50 8.66
C PHE A 81 2.33 4.69 8.58
N LEU A 82 3.03 3.86 7.80
CA LEU A 82 4.45 4.08 7.53
C LEU A 82 4.65 5.30 6.63
N ARG A 83 3.80 5.50 5.61
CA ARG A 83 3.79 6.70 4.77
C ARG A 83 3.56 7.97 5.60
N LEU A 84 2.58 7.94 6.50
CA LEU A 84 2.29 9.07 7.38
C LEU A 84 3.45 9.34 8.35
N LYS A 85 4.04 8.30 8.95
CA LYS A 85 5.24 8.45 9.79
C LYS A 85 6.38 9.10 9.02
N LYS A 86 6.72 8.60 7.82
CA LYS A 86 7.78 9.17 6.97
C LYS A 86 7.53 10.64 6.63
N ALA A 87 6.28 11.02 6.34
CA ALA A 87 5.93 12.40 6.07
C ALA A 87 6.13 13.32 7.29
N TYR A 88 5.82 12.85 8.50
CA TYR A 88 6.10 13.58 9.73
C TYR A 88 7.59 13.64 10.06
N ASP A 89 8.30 12.52 9.93
CA ASP A 89 9.74 12.46 10.18
C ASP A 89 10.49 13.45 9.28
N GLY A 90 10.15 13.47 7.98
CA GLY A 90 10.71 14.43 7.02
C GLY A 90 10.29 15.88 7.29
N PHE A 91 9.15 16.12 7.93
CA PHE A 91 8.78 17.48 8.35
C PHE A 91 9.60 17.92 9.56
N LEU A 92 9.79 17.03 10.53
CA LEU A 92 10.57 17.31 11.74
C LEU A 92 12.06 17.48 11.47
N SER A 93 12.61 16.81 10.45
CA SER A 93 13.99 17.01 10.00
C SER A 93 14.18 18.29 9.15
N GLY A 94 13.09 18.94 8.73
CA GLY A 94 13.13 20.12 7.85
C GLY A 94 13.26 19.80 6.35
N ASP A 95 13.26 18.52 5.96
CA ASP A 95 13.40 18.10 4.57
C ASP A 95 12.13 18.31 3.74
N THR A 96 10.96 18.29 4.39
CA THR A 96 9.66 18.35 3.73
C THR A 96 8.66 19.22 4.47
N ASN A 97 7.62 19.66 3.75
CA ASN A 97 6.53 20.43 4.33
C ASN A 97 5.62 19.57 5.22
N TYR A 98 4.86 20.23 6.09
CA TYR A 98 3.88 19.59 6.96
C TYR A 98 2.93 18.65 6.18
N PRO A 99 2.65 17.43 6.69
CA PRO A 99 1.79 16.48 5.99
C PRO A 99 0.39 17.02 5.71
N LYS A 100 -0.05 16.90 4.45
CA LYS A 100 -1.38 17.33 4.00
C LYS A 100 -2.31 16.13 3.78
N LEU A 101 -3.62 16.40 3.84
CA LEU A 101 -4.64 15.46 3.40
C LEU A 101 -4.40 15.06 1.94
N LYS A 102 -4.58 13.78 1.64
CA LYS A 102 -4.37 13.22 0.31
C LYS A 102 -5.66 13.30 -0.50
N THR A 103 -5.56 13.92 -1.66
CA THR A 103 -6.59 13.87 -2.70
C THR A 103 -6.51 12.55 -3.46
N TYR A 104 -7.48 12.30 -4.34
CA TYR A 104 -7.49 11.12 -5.21
C TYR A 104 -6.26 11.06 -6.13
N LYS A 105 -5.76 12.22 -6.56
CA LYS A 105 -4.57 12.31 -7.43
C LYS A 105 -3.29 11.99 -6.64
N ASP A 106 -3.25 12.36 -5.36
CA ASP A 106 -2.07 12.18 -4.50
C ASP A 106 -1.86 10.74 -4.03
N TYR A 107 -2.94 9.96 -3.89
CA TYR A 107 -2.88 8.58 -3.40
C TYR A 107 -3.12 7.57 -4.52
N ASN A 108 -2.04 7.21 -5.22
CA ASN A 108 -2.11 6.42 -6.47
C ASN A 108 -1.29 5.12 -6.42
N SER A 109 -0.86 4.66 -5.25
CA SER A 109 -0.11 3.42 -5.12
C SER A 109 -0.50 2.59 -3.91
N LEU A 110 -0.48 1.28 -4.10
CA LEU A 110 -0.61 0.24 -3.08
C LEU A 110 0.74 -0.44 -2.95
N THR A 111 1.23 -0.57 -1.73
CA THR A 111 2.55 -1.14 -1.46
C THR A 111 2.38 -2.44 -0.69
N PHE A 112 3.03 -3.48 -1.19
CA PHE A 112 3.10 -4.82 -0.63
C PHE A 112 4.56 -5.06 -0.24
N PRO A 113 4.91 -4.96 1.07
CA PRO A 113 6.30 -5.10 1.54
C PRO A 113 6.87 -6.51 1.43
N GLN A 114 6.09 -7.47 0.93
CA GLN A 114 6.47 -8.88 0.78
C GLN A 114 5.79 -9.41 -0.49
N PHE A 115 6.48 -10.30 -1.20
CA PHE A 115 6.01 -10.86 -2.47
C PHE A 115 6.39 -12.35 -2.56
N GLY A 116 5.56 -13.16 -3.23
CA GLY A 116 5.82 -14.57 -3.49
C GLY A 116 5.24 -15.47 -2.41
N PHE A 117 6.06 -16.39 -1.89
CA PHE A 117 5.64 -17.41 -0.93
C PHE A 117 6.27 -17.16 0.44
N LYS A 118 5.52 -17.50 1.49
CA LYS A 118 6.03 -17.54 2.87
C LYS A 118 7.14 -18.59 2.99
N SER A 119 7.94 -18.51 4.04
CA SER A 119 9.12 -19.37 4.26
C SER A 119 8.84 -20.87 4.20
N ASN A 120 7.59 -21.30 4.37
CA ASN A 120 7.19 -22.70 4.27
C ASN A 120 6.81 -23.18 2.84
N GLY A 121 6.88 -22.30 1.83
CA GLY A 121 6.55 -22.58 0.42
C GLY A 121 5.07 -22.85 0.12
N LYS A 122 4.27 -23.24 1.13
CA LYS A 122 2.87 -23.67 0.97
C LYS A 122 1.87 -22.52 0.94
N HIS A 123 2.22 -21.36 1.49
CA HIS A 123 1.32 -20.22 1.59
C HIS A 123 1.86 -19.02 0.82
N ARG A 124 1.02 -18.40 0.01
CA ARG A 124 1.34 -17.16 -0.70
C ARG A 124 1.30 -15.96 0.25
N PHE A 125 2.13 -14.95 -0.02
CA PHE A 125 1.91 -13.61 0.48
C PHE A 125 0.68 -12.98 -0.20
N ALA A 126 0.35 -11.72 0.12
CA ALA A 126 -0.78 -11.04 -0.50
C ALA A 126 -0.64 -10.93 -2.02
N MET A 127 0.59 -10.83 -2.53
CA MET A 127 0.93 -10.81 -3.95
C MET A 127 1.98 -11.87 -4.24
N SER A 128 1.86 -12.57 -5.37
CA SER A 128 2.81 -13.58 -5.86
C SER A 128 2.71 -13.69 -7.38
N PHE A 129 3.54 -14.53 -8.02
CA PHE A 129 3.28 -14.95 -9.38
C PHE A 129 2.38 -16.19 -9.42
N ALA A 130 1.49 -16.25 -10.40
CA ALA A 130 0.83 -17.48 -10.85
C ALA A 130 1.80 -18.32 -11.70
N ASP A 131 1.40 -19.55 -12.02
CA ASP A 131 2.25 -20.51 -12.72
C ASP A 131 2.53 -20.09 -14.18
N ASN A 132 1.64 -19.28 -14.76
CA ASN A 132 1.81 -18.67 -16.08
C ASN A 132 2.62 -17.36 -16.08
N GLY A 133 3.19 -16.95 -14.94
CA GLY A 133 3.98 -15.73 -14.82
C GLY A 133 3.17 -14.44 -14.58
N ASN A 134 1.83 -14.52 -14.56
CA ASN A 134 0.98 -13.39 -14.22
C ASN A 134 1.08 -13.03 -12.73
N LEU A 135 0.75 -11.78 -12.39
CA LEU A 135 0.59 -11.41 -10.98
C LEU A 135 -0.65 -12.08 -10.41
N TYR A 136 -0.57 -12.55 -9.17
CA TYR A 136 -1.68 -13.22 -8.50
C TYR A 136 -1.95 -12.60 -7.13
N ASN A 137 -3.23 -12.40 -6.84
CA ASN A 137 -3.74 -12.10 -5.52
C ASN A 137 -5.06 -12.86 -5.30
N LYS A 138 -5.27 -13.36 -4.07
CA LYS A 138 -6.44 -14.18 -3.75
C LYS A 138 -7.79 -13.53 -4.08
N GLN A 139 -7.90 -12.20 -3.95
CA GLN A 139 -9.12 -11.45 -4.23
C GLN A 139 -9.18 -10.96 -5.68
N LEU A 140 -8.05 -10.56 -6.28
CA LEU A 140 -8.01 -10.05 -7.66
C LEU A 140 -7.95 -11.16 -8.72
N GLY A 141 -7.56 -12.37 -8.36
CA GLY A 141 -7.19 -13.41 -9.31
C GLY A 141 -5.85 -13.10 -9.99
N GLU A 142 -5.72 -13.55 -11.23
CA GLU A 142 -4.55 -13.31 -12.07
C GLU A 142 -4.67 -11.98 -12.82
N ILE A 143 -3.60 -11.20 -12.79
CA ILE A 143 -3.45 -9.92 -13.48
C ILE A 143 -2.30 -10.06 -14.45
N GLU A 144 -2.58 -9.84 -15.73
CA GLU A 144 -1.58 -9.87 -16.78
C GLU A 144 -0.49 -8.82 -16.52
N ILE A 145 0.77 -9.22 -16.68
CA ILE A 145 1.95 -8.38 -16.54
C ILE A 145 2.87 -8.56 -17.75
N HIS A 146 3.28 -7.45 -18.36
CA HIS A 146 4.24 -7.50 -19.46
C HIS A 146 5.65 -7.32 -18.90
N LEU A 147 6.36 -8.44 -18.76
CA LEU A 147 7.76 -8.49 -18.35
C LEU A 147 8.68 -8.32 -19.57
N HIS A 148 8.88 -7.06 -20.02
CA HIS A 148 9.78 -6.75 -21.14
C HIS A 148 11.27 -6.95 -20.83
N ARG A 149 11.60 -7.24 -19.57
CA ARG A 149 12.94 -7.59 -19.07
C ARG A 149 12.79 -8.69 -18.01
N PRO A 150 13.77 -9.61 -17.89
CA PRO A 150 13.76 -10.61 -16.84
C PRO A 150 13.92 -9.96 -15.46
N ILE A 151 13.31 -10.57 -14.45
CA ILE A 151 13.43 -10.10 -13.07
C ILE A 151 14.75 -10.63 -12.49
N GLU A 152 15.67 -9.71 -12.22
CA GLU A 152 16.92 -10.03 -11.55
C GLU A 152 16.76 -10.08 -10.02
N GLY A 153 17.07 -11.22 -9.43
CA GLY A 153 17.11 -11.41 -7.97
C GLY A 153 15.75 -11.62 -7.31
N THR A 154 15.73 -11.51 -5.97
CA THR A 154 14.51 -11.73 -5.17
C THR A 154 13.69 -10.45 -5.05
N ILE A 155 12.40 -10.54 -5.37
CA ILE A 155 11.45 -9.43 -5.16
C ILE A 155 11.22 -9.23 -3.66
N LYS A 156 11.70 -8.11 -3.13
CA LYS A 156 11.50 -7.72 -1.73
C LYS A 156 10.18 -6.98 -1.50
N GLN A 157 9.70 -6.26 -2.50
CA GLN A 157 8.53 -5.39 -2.40
C GLN A 157 7.88 -5.29 -3.77
N LEU A 158 6.55 -5.18 -3.78
CA LEU A 158 5.78 -4.83 -4.97
C LEU A 158 4.97 -3.56 -4.69
N ILE A 159 4.99 -2.62 -5.63
CA ILE A 159 4.14 -1.44 -5.62
C ILE A 159 3.24 -1.50 -6.85
N LEU A 160 1.93 -1.62 -6.64
CA LEU A 160 0.95 -1.39 -7.68
C LEU A 160 0.66 0.11 -7.76
N LYS A 161 1.06 0.74 -8.86
CA LYS A 161 0.93 2.18 -9.06
C LYS A 161 0.04 2.48 -10.26
N ARG A 162 -0.96 3.31 -10.00
CA ARG A 162 -1.80 3.90 -11.03
C ARG A 162 -1.16 5.16 -11.59
N GLN A 163 -1.10 5.27 -12.92
CA GLN A 163 -0.71 6.49 -13.61
C GLN A 163 -1.71 6.77 -14.74
N SER A 164 -2.58 7.77 -14.52
CA SER A 164 -3.71 8.05 -15.42
C SER A 164 -4.57 6.77 -15.59
N LYS A 165 -4.77 6.31 -16.83
CA LYS A 165 -5.56 5.12 -17.18
C LYS A 165 -4.77 3.80 -17.07
N ARG A 166 -3.46 3.87 -16.83
CA ARG A 166 -2.55 2.71 -16.83
C ARG A 166 -2.15 2.30 -15.42
N TRP A 167 -1.76 1.04 -15.29
CA TRP A 167 -1.32 0.43 -14.04
C TRP A 167 0.06 -0.18 -14.21
N TYR A 168 0.87 -0.08 -13.17
CA TYR A 168 2.23 -0.58 -13.19
C TYR A 168 2.56 -1.36 -11.92
N ALA A 169 3.35 -2.41 -12.07
CA ALA A 169 4.06 -3.11 -11.01
C ALA A 169 5.48 -2.54 -10.92
N ILE A 170 5.90 -2.11 -9.73
CA ILE A 170 7.20 -1.50 -9.45
C ILE A 170 7.89 -2.21 -8.27
#